data_AF-A0A966UQD7-F1
#
_entry.id   AF-A0A966UQD7-F1
#
_cell.length_a   1.000
_cell.length_b   1.000
_cell.length_c   1.000
_cell.angle_alpha   90.00
_cell.angle_beta   90.00
_cell.angle_gamma   90.00
#
_symmetry.space_group_name_H-M   'P 1'
#
loop_
_entity.id
_entity.type
_entity.pdbx_description
1 polymer ?
#
loop_
_entity_poly.entity_id
_entity_poly.type
_entity_poly.pdbx_seq_one_letter_code
_entity_poly.pdbx_strand_id
1 'polypeptide(L)' 'MNNKEYLDFLRQKNKNMLSKCHYCEGFAITIIADGYAIRPVCKDHDDRPFDIMEEDINKIFEEQRDFE' A
#
# COMPACT_ATOMS: atom_id res chain seq x y z
N MET A 1 -12.01 16.65 -5.43
CA MET A 1 -11.00 15.67 -4.99
C MET A 1 -9.93 15.61 -6.06
N ASN A 2 -8.71 16.05 -5.75
CA ASN A 2 -7.60 15.99 -6.70
C ASN A 2 -7.01 14.56 -6.73
N ASN A 3 -6.17 14.25 -7.71
CA ASN A 3 -5.56 12.91 -7.85
C ASN A 3 -4.78 12.47 -6.60
N LYS A 4 -4.11 13.39 -5.90
CA LYS A 4 -3.38 13.10 -4.65
C LYS A 4 -4.33 12.71 -3.53
N GLU A 5 -5.41 13.45 -3.33
CA GLU A 5 -6.44 13.13 -2.31
C GLU A 5 -7.11 11.78 -2.58
N TYR A 6 -7.35 11.44 -3.85
CA TYR A 6 -7.90 10.14 -4.23
C TYR A 6 -6.92 9.00 -3.97
N LEU A 7 -5.63 9.21 -4.25
CA LEU A 7 -4.57 8.24 -3.96
C LEU A 7 -4.43 8.00 -2.45
N ASP A 8 -4.45 9.05 -1.66
CA ASP A 8 -4.35 8.95 -0.20
C ASP A 8 -5.59 8.28 0.41
N PHE A 9 -6.79 8.56 -0.11
CA PHE A 9 -8.01 7.84 0.25
C PHE A 9 -7.91 6.34 -0.05
N LEU A 10 -7.41 5.96 -1.23
CA LEU A 10 -7.25 4.56 -1.60
C LEU A 10 -6.19 3.86 -0.76
N ARG A 11 -5.09 4.54 -0.41
CA ARG A 11 -4.07 4.04 0.53
C ARG A 11 -4.66 3.73 1.89
N GLN A 12 -5.40 4.67 2.49
CA GLN A 12 -6.06 4.45 3.77
C GLN A 12 -7.11 3.33 3.70
N LYS A 13 -7.91 3.30 2.63
CA LYS A 13 -8.92 2.26 2.45
C LYS A 13 -8.31 0.87 2.30
N ASN A 14 -7.21 0.74 1.56
CA ASN A 14 -6.51 -0.53 1.37
C ASN A 14 -5.80 -1.00 2.64
N LYS A 15 -5.17 -0.09 3.40
CA LYS A 15 -4.65 -0.38 4.74
C LYS A 15 -5.74 -0.98 5.63
N ASN A 16 -6.94 -0.42 5.57
CA ASN A 16 -8.09 -0.88 6.38
C ASN A 16 -8.77 -2.15 5.85
N MET A 17 -8.65 -2.47 4.55
CA MET A 17 -9.39 -3.58 3.92
C MET A 17 -8.61 -4.88 3.74
N LEU A 18 -7.35 -4.98 4.19
CA LEU A 18 -6.48 -6.14 3.87
C LEU A 18 -6.50 -6.41 2.35
N SER A 19 -6.24 -5.38 1.56
CA SER A 19 -6.37 -5.44 0.10
C SER A 19 -5.54 -6.58 -0.52
N LYS A 20 -6.07 -7.21 -1.57
CA LYS A 20 -5.35 -8.24 -2.34
C LYS A 20 -4.43 -7.61 -3.38
N CYS A 21 -3.29 -8.25 -3.64
CA CYS A 21 -2.38 -7.90 -4.72
C CYS A 21 -3.06 -8.09 -6.07
N HIS A 22 -2.92 -7.11 -6.95
CA HIS A 22 -3.46 -7.13 -8.30
C HIS A 22 -2.98 -8.33 -9.13
N TYR A 23 -1.76 -8.80 -8.89
CA TYR A 23 -1.12 -9.82 -9.73
C TYR A 23 -1.26 -11.26 -9.21
N CYS A 24 -1.34 -11.46 -7.89
CA CYS A 24 -1.30 -12.80 -7.30
C CYS A 24 -2.36 -13.06 -6.22
N GLU A 25 -3.28 -12.12 -5.99
CA GLU A 25 -4.30 -12.17 -4.92
C GLU A 25 -3.76 -12.30 -3.48
N GLY A 26 -2.44 -12.34 -3.28
CA GLY A 26 -1.80 -12.33 -1.97
C GLY A 26 -2.02 -11.02 -1.22
N PHE A 27 -1.57 -10.94 0.03
CA PHE A 27 -1.72 -9.73 0.83
C PHE A 27 -0.96 -8.55 0.21
N ALA A 28 -1.66 -7.47 -0.15
CA ALA A 28 -1.03 -6.25 -0.64
C ALA A 28 -0.57 -5.39 0.53
N ILE A 29 0.67 -4.91 0.41
CA ILE A 29 1.34 -4.07 1.42
C ILE A 29 1.41 -2.61 0.98
N THR A 30 1.18 -2.32 -0.30
CA THR A 30 1.29 -0.97 -0.85
C THR A 30 0.38 -0.76 -2.06
N ILE A 31 0.36 0.48 -2.58
CA ILE A 31 -0.32 0.88 -3.81
C ILE A 31 0.67 1.61 -4.73
N ILE A 32 0.79 1.12 -5.96
CA ILE A 32 1.49 1.80 -7.05
C ILE A 32 0.46 2.58 -7.88
N ALA A 33 0.81 3.82 -8.23
CA ALA A 33 0.03 4.63 -9.15
C ALA A 33 0.94 5.21 -10.23
N ASP A 34 0.63 4.92 -11.50
CA ASP A 34 1.41 5.31 -12.68
C ASP A 34 0.71 6.36 -13.55
N GLY A 35 -0.31 7.04 -13.01
CA GLY A 35 -1.09 8.06 -13.71
C GLY A 35 -2.22 7.49 -14.59
N TYR A 36 -2.21 6.20 -14.91
CA TYR A 36 -3.26 5.51 -15.69
C TYR A 36 -4.04 4.51 -14.85
N ALA A 37 -3.39 3.91 -13.85
CA ALA A 37 -4.02 2.96 -12.96
C ALA A 37 -3.49 3.07 -11.53
N ILE A 38 -4.28 2.53 -10.61
CA ILE A 38 -3.94 2.41 -9.19
C ILE A 38 -4.00 0.93 -8.86
N ARG A 39 -2.86 0.35 -8.47
CA ARG A 39 -2.71 -1.10 -8.30
C ARG A 39 -2.15 -1.42 -6.91
N PRO A 40 -2.92 -2.10 -6.03
CA PRO A 40 -2.38 -2.65 -4.80
C PRO A 40 -1.45 -3.83 -5.12
N VAL A 41 -0.28 -3.88 -4.48
CA VAL A 41 0.74 -4.92 -4.75
C VAL A 41 1.33 -5.49 -3.46
N CYS A 42 1.73 -6.77 -3.52
CA CYS A 42 2.47 -7.44 -2.46
C CYS A 42 3.97 -7.14 -2.58
N LYS A 43 4.75 -7.55 -1.56
CA LYS A 43 6.21 -7.41 -1.51
C LYS A 43 6.92 -7.87 -2.80
N ASP A 44 6.47 -8.98 -3.39
CA ASP A 44 7.13 -9.57 -4.56
C ASP A 44 6.80 -8.85 -5.87
N HIS A 45 5.75 -8.03 -5.89
CA HIS A 45 5.28 -7.28 -7.05
C HIS A 45 5.40 -5.76 -6.88
N ASP A 46 6.11 -5.33 -5.83
CA ASP A 46 6.45 -3.95 -5.60
C ASP A 46 7.84 -3.70 -6.18
N ASP A 47 7.89 -2.83 -7.19
CA ASP A 47 9.08 -2.50 -7.98
C ASP A 47 9.86 -1.31 -7.39
N ARG A 48 9.41 -0.79 -6.25
CA ARG A 48 10.06 0.30 -5.53
C ARG A 48 11.35 -0.20 -4.86
N PRO A 49 12.35 0.69 -4.65
CA PRO A 49 13.58 0.35 -3.92
C PRO A 49 13.29 -0.24 -2.53
N PHE A 50 14.11 -1.19 -2.10
CA PHE A 50 13.96 -1.92 -0.84
C PHE A 50 13.86 -0.98 0.38
N ASP A 51 14.61 0.11 0.38
CA ASP A 51 14.61 1.11 1.46
C ASP A 51 13.22 1.72 1.71
N ILE A 52 12.45 1.95 0.64
CA ILE A 52 11.08 2.50 0.71
C ILE A 52 10.11 1.43 1.21
N MET A 53 10.31 0.18 0.82
CA MET A 53 9.49 -0.95 1.28
C MET A 53 9.66 -1.19 2.78
N GLU A 54 10.90 -1.11 3.27
CA GLU A 54 11.23 -1.31 4.68
C GLU A 54 10.58 -0.23 5.56
N GLU A 55 10.62 1.04 5.14
CA GLU A 55 9.93 2.13 5.83
C GLU A 55 8.41 1.93 5.90
N ASP A 56 7.77 1.52 4.79
CA ASP A 56 6.32 1.29 4.75
C ASP A 56 5.92 0.12 5.67
N ILE A 57 6.71 -0.97 5.68
CA ILE A 57 6.50 -2.12 6.58
C ILE A 57 6.66 -1.71 8.04
N ASN A 58 7.72 -0.98 8.37
CA ASN A 58 7.95 -0.52 9.73
C ASN A 58 6.81 0.39 10.22
N LYS A 59 6.32 1.31 9.38
CA LYS A 59 5.16 2.14 9.72
C LYS A 59 3.88 1.34 9.99
N ILE A 60 3.64 0.25 9.26
CA ILE A 60 2.48 -0.62 9.54
C ILE A 60 2.60 -1.24 10.93
N PHE A 61 3.79 -1.71 11.32
CA PHE A 61 4.02 -2.28 12.65
C PHE A 61 3.99 -1.22 13.76
N GLU A 62 4.44 0.00 13.50
CA GLU A 62 4.33 1.12 14.44
C GLU A 62 2.88 1.53 14.65
N GLU A 63 2.10 1.68 13.57
CA GLU A 63 0.66 2.01 13.62
C GLU A 63 -0.16 0.93 14.36
N GLN A 64 0.29 -0.34 14.38
CA GLN A 64 -0.38 -1.42 15.14
C GLN A 64 -0.14 -1.37 16.65
N ARG A 65 0.98 -0.78 17.13
CA ARG A 65 1.24 -0.63 18.57
C ARG A 65 0.38 0.44 19.23
N ASP A 66 -0.11 1.41 18.47
CA ASP A 66 -0.94 2.50 19.00
C ASP A 66 -2.43 2.11 19.18
N PHE A 67 -2.78 0.83 18.92
CA PHE A 67 -4.14 0.29 19.09
C PHE A 67 -4.29 -0.69 20.27
N GLU A 68 -3.24 -0.92 21.08
CA GLU A 68 -3.29 -1.63 22.37
C GLU A 68 -3.28 -0.67 23.57
#